data_AF-R8BK47-F1
#
_entry.id   AF-R8BK47-F1
#
_cell.length_a   1.000
_cell.length_b   1.000
_cell.length_c   1.000
_cell.angle_alpha   90.00
_cell.angle_beta   90.00
_cell.angle_gamma   90.00
#
_symmetry.space_group_name_H-M   'P 1'
#
loop_
_entity.id
_entity.type
_entity.pdbx_description
1 polymer ?
#
loop_
_entity_poly.entity_id
_entity_poly.type
_entity_poly.pdbx_seq_one_letter_code
_entity_poly.pdbx_strand_id
1 'polypeptide(L)'
;MDGMEGMTMDMGSGMFQTKNMALAHAYWLRTCSSSAIQFPTKPTSQFAQLWATLTAVGREMSYPQLYVPSRFFSWMTPPPMGRIIILLVYWAVVIYMATANAIVNDAYFWERIGFRNAWVTVTQVPLLYLLASKSSVLGLLGGTSYERLNWAHRWVARTIFVTASVHGWHFWTEWVRADIVDYYLPMMPMVKYGLGAWGVLLFTLLSSFAPLRHLWYELFVVQHILSSVFFLWLIYVHVPVYARYNVWFAIAALSFDRFYRAVLFVWQNVKFRPNPSRCKGGQRLGHQAQ
;
A
#
# COMPACT_ATOMS: atom_id res chain seq x y z
N MET A 1 -28.75 36.44 -54.95
CA MET A 1 -27.33 36.74 -55.17
C MET A 1 -26.86 37.52 -53.95
N ASP A 2 -26.08 36.82 -53.13
CA ASP A 2 -24.98 37.23 -52.22
C ASP A 2 -25.17 38.47 -51.31
N GLY A 3 -24.82 38.44 -50.01
CA GLY A 3 -24.15 37.44 -49.17
C GLY A 3 -23.91 38.00 -47.74
N MET A 4 -23.52 37.10 -46.81
CA MET A 4 -22.70 37.27 -45.58
C MET A 4 -23.09 38.37 -44.55
N GLU A 5 -22.94 38.26 -43.23
CA GLU A 5 -22.28 37.35 -42.29
C GLU A 5 -22.83 37.73 -40.90
N GLY A 6 -23.08 36.76 -40.02
CA GLY A 6 -23.60 37.01 -38.67
C GLY A 6 -22.88 36.15 -37.63
N MET A 7 -21.60 36.43 -37.42
CA MET A 7 -20.81 35.89 -36.32
C MET A 7 -20.57 37.01 -35.31
N THR A 8 -20.94 36.79 -34.05
CA THR A 8 -20.07 37.08 -32.90
C THR A 8 -20.65 36.44 -31.65
N MET A 9 -19.84 35.53 -31.13
CA MET A 9 -20.04 34.75 -29.92
C MET A 9 -19.95 35.62 -28.67
N ASP A 10 -20.79 35.27 -27.71
CA ASP A 10 -20.69 35.55 -26.28
C ASP A 10 -19.24 35.37 -25.76
N MET A 11 -18.63 36.49 -25.33
CA MET A 11 -17.36 36.53 -24.60
C MET A 11 -17.48 37.37 -23.32
N GLY A 12 -18.64 37.34 -22.63
CA GLY A 12 -18.88 38.17 -21.44
C GLY A 12 -18.61 37.49 -20.09
N SER A 13 -18.66 36.15 -20.02
CA SER A 13 -18.84 35.41 -18.75
C SER A 13 -17.54 34.92 -18.08
N GLY A 14 -16.49 34.60 -18.85
CA GLY A 14 -15.25 34.01 -18.31
C GLY A 14 -14.34 34.95 -17.52
N MET A 15 -14.36 36.24 -17.84
CA MET A 15 -13.48 37.26 -17.21
C MET A 15 -13.98 37.69 -15.82
N PHE A 16 -15.29 37.62 -15.57
CA PHE A 16 -15.86 37.90 -14.25
C PHE A 16 -15.64 36.76 -13.27
N GLN A 17 -15.70 35.50 -13.73
CA GLN A 17 -15.54 34.33 -12.87
C GLN A 17 -14.10 34.14 -12.37
N THR A 18 -13.11 34.49 -13.20
CA THR A 18 -11.68 34.44 -12.84
C THR A 18 -11.29 35.55 -11.85
N LYS A 19 -11.80 36.78 -12.03
CA LYS A 19 -11.61 37.88 -11.06
C LYS A 19 -12.23 37.55 -9.70
N ASN A 20 -13.43 36.97 -9.69
CA ASN A 20 -14.09 36.56 -8.45
C ASN A 20 -13.32 35.43 -7.73
N MET A 21 -12.74 34.48 -8.47
CA MET A 21 -11.88 33.44 -7.87
C MET A 21 -10.56 34.02 -7.33
N ALA A 22 -9.93 34.95 -8.05
CA ALA A 22 -8.70 35.60 -7.59
C ALA A 22 -8.95 36.46 -6.34
N LEU A 23 -10.07 37.18 -6.28
CA LEU A 23 -10.49 37.95 -5.11
C LEU A 23 -10.87 37.05 -3.94
N ALA A 24 -11.57 35.94 -4.18
CA ALA A 24 -11.88 34.95 -3.16
C ALA A 24 -10.62 34.29 -2.60
N HIS A 25 -9.64 33.97 -3.45
CA HIS A 25 -8.35 33.44 -3.04
C HIS A 25 -7.54 34.47 -2.24
N ALA A 26 -7.51 35.73 -2.68
CA ALA A 26 -6.85 36.81 -1.94
C ALA A 26 -7.52 37.07 -0.59
N TYR A 27 -8.85 37.04 -0.53
CA TYR A 27 -9.62 37.18 0.71
C TYR A 27 -9.35 36.01 1.66
N TRP A 28 -9.33 34.78 1.14
CA TRP A 28 -9.00 33.57 1.90
C TRP A 28 -7.57 33.60 2.45
N LEU A 29 -6.57 34.00 1.64
CA LEU A 29 -5.19 34.18 2.09
C LEU A 29 -5.10 35.24 3.19
N ARG A 30 -5.87 36.32 3.07
CA ARG A 30 -5.90 37.41 4.05
C ARG A 30 -6.56 36.99 5.36
N THR A 31 -7.63 36.19 5.31
CA THR A 31 -8.27 35.62 6.51
C THR A 31 -7.42 34.54 7.16
N CYS A 32 -6.72 33.70 6.39
CA CYS A 32 -5.71 32.78 6.92
C CYS A 32 -4.55 33.53 7.58
N SER A 33 -4.08 34.63 6.98
CA SER A 33 -3.04 35.49 7.55
C SER A 33 -3.52 36.22 8.81
N SER A 34 -4.78 36.65 8.88
CA SER A 34 -5.33 37.32 10.07
C SER A 34 -5.63 36.37 11.21
N SER A 35 -5.85 35.08 10.88
CA SER A 35 -6.07 33.99 11.85
C SER A 35 -4.77 33.26 12.21
N ALA A 36 -3.65 33.60 11.54
CA ALA A 36 -2.34 33.09 11.88
C ALA A 36 -1.98 33.62 13.27
N ILE A 37 -1.95 32.73 14.25
CA ILE A 37 -1.64 33.02 15.65
C ILE A 37 -0.34 33.84 15.68
N GLN A 38 -0.45 35.09 16.14
CA GLN A 38 0.59 36.12 16.09
C GLN A 38 1.88 35.71 16.86
N PHE A 39 1.75 34.69 17.72
CA PHE A 39 2.84 34.04 18.42
C PHE A 39 2.74 32.52 18.22
N PRO A 40 3.39 31.92 17.20
CA PRO A 40 3.70 30.49 17.28
C PRO A 40 4.41 30.27 18.61
N THR A 41 3.99 29.28 19.39
CA THR A 41 4.58 28.93 20.68
C THR A 41 6.08 28.68 20.47
N LYS A 42 6.90 29.70 20.76
CA LYS A 42 8.36 29.58 20.66
C LYS A 42 8.81 28.69 21.81
N PRO A 43 9.42 27.52 21.53
CA PRO A 43 9.93 26.68 22.59
C PRO A 43 10.99 27.45 23.38
N THR A 44 10.83 27.54 24.70
CA THR A 44 11.71 28.33 25.57
C THR A 44 12.91 27.53 26.08
N SER A 45 12.80 26.19 26.17
CA SER A 45 13.90 25.32 26.58
C SER A 45 14.76 24.88 25.40
N GLN A 46 16.07 24.73 25.62
CA GLN A 46 17.01 24.26 24.60
C GLN A 46 16.62 22.89 24.04
N PHE A 47 16.12 21.99 24.89
CA PHE A 47 15.63 20.69 24.47
C PHE A 47 14.41 20.81 23.54
N ALA A 48 13.43 21.64 23.90
CA ALA A 48 12.25 21.83 23.05
C ALA A 48 12.59 22.56 21.74
N GLN A 49 13.58 23.46 21.75
CA GLN A 49 14.11 24.10 20.54
C GLN A 49 14.80 23.08 19.64
N LEU A 50 15.71 22.25 20.18
CA LEU A 50 16.37 21.19 19.43
C LEU A 50 15.35 20.22 18.83
N TRP A 51 14.37 19.78 19.61
CA TRP A 51 13.28 18.92 19.13
C TRP A 51 12.44 19.58 18.04
N ALA A 52 12.05 20.84 18.22
CA ALA A 52 11.30 21.61 17.21
C ALA A 52 12.10 21.80 15.93
N THR A 53 13.40 22.08 16.02
CA THR A 53 14.30 22.20 14.85
C THR A 53 14.47 20.87 14.16
N LEU A 54 14.73 19.77 14.89
CA LEU A 54 14.86 18.43 14.30
C LEU A 54 13.57 17.99 13.59
N THR A 55 12.42 18.20 14.22
CA THR A 55 11.11 17.89 13.62
C THR A 55 10.81 18.77 12.41
N ALA A 56 11.15 20.06 12.45
CA ALA A 56 11.01 20.96 11.30
C ALA A 56 11.92 20.53 10.13
N VAL A 57 13.21 20.26 10.38
CA VAL A 57 14.14 19.78 9.36
C VAL A 57 13.67 18.45 8.76
N GLY A 58 13.27 17.50 9.60
CA GLY A 58 12.70 16.22 9.15
C GLY A 58 11.45 16.41 8.28
N ARG A 59 10.58 17.34 8.65
CA ARG A 59 9.37 17.68 7.90
C ARG A 59 9.71 18.32 6.55
N GLU A 60 10.61 19.30 6.51
CA GLU A 60 11.01 19.97 5.27
C GLU A 60 11.71 19.02 4.30
N MET A 61 12.57 18.11 4.79
CA MET A 61 13.18 17.06 3.95
C MET A 61 12.16 16.08 3.38
N SER A 62 10.99 15.94 3.99
CA SER A 62 9.96 14.98 3.57
C SER A 62 9.09 15.45 2.41
N TYR A 63 8.99 16.76 2.19
CA TYR A 63 8.07 17.38 1.23
C TYR A 63 8.44 17.27 -0.24
N PRO A 64 9.73 17.36 -0.66
CA PRO A 64 10.06 17.32 -2.08
C PRO A 64 9.51 16.08 -2.76
N GLN A 65 8.81 16.27 -3.87
CA GLN A 65 8.29 15.19 -4.71
C GLN A 65 8.64 15.47 -6.15
N LEU A 66 9.32 14.52 -6.81
CA LEU A 66 9.55 14.59 -8.24
C LEU A 66 8.23 14.31 -8.95
N TYR A 67 7.69 15.29 -9.65
CA TYR A 67 6.45 15.15 -10.41
C TYR A 67 6.77 14.87 -11.88
N VAL A 68 6.14 13.84 -12.45
CA VAL A 68 6.27 13.52 -13.88
C VAL A 68 5.09 14.17 -14.64
N PRO A 69 5.30 15.23 -15.44
CA PRO A 69 4.21 16.02 -16.02
C PRO A 69 3.50 15.37 -17.24
N SER A 70 3.71 14.08 -17.49
CA SER A 70 3.08 13.37 -18.61
C SER A 70 1.70 12.80 -18.23
N ARG A 71 0.69 13.01 -19.08
CA ARG A 71 -0.66 12.43 -18.92
C ARG A 71 -0.62 10.91 -18.80
N PHE A 72 0.22 10.24 -19.60
CA PHE A 72 0.30 8.78 -19.66
C PHE A 72 1.22 8.18 -18.62
N PHE A 73 2.28 8.90 -18.21
CA PHE A 73 3.27 8.41 -17.24
C PHE A 73 3.11 9.01 -15.84
N SER A 74 2.05 9.79 -15.59
CA SER A 74 1.74 10.38 -14.27
C SER A 74 1.66 9.33 -13.14
N TRP A 75 1.25 8.10 -13.44
CA TRP A 75 1.20 6.99 -12.49
C TRP A 75 2.59 6.49 -12.04
N MET A 76 3.66 6.82 -12.77
CA MET A 76 5.05 6.52 -12.41
C MET A 76 5.67 7.57 -11.48
N THR A 77 4.91 8.61 -11.10
CA THR A 77 5.38 9.65 -10.18
C THR A 77 5.84 9.01 -8.88
N PRO A 78 7.12 9.18 -8.48
CA PRO A 78 7.63 8.59 -7.26
C PRO A 78 6.94 9.17 -6.02
N PRO A 79 6.94 8.42 -4.90
CA PRO A 79 6.47 8.94 -3.62
C PRO A 79 7.28 10.19 -3.18
N PRO A 80 6.73 11.05 -2.30
CA PRO A 80 7.49 12.12 -1.65
C PRO A 80 8.76 11.61 -0.97
N MET A 81 9.77 12.47 -0.87
CA MET A 81 11.11 12.14 -0.37
C MET A 81 11.10 11.45 1.01
N GLY A 82 10.20 11.86 1.92
CA GLY A 82 10.08 11.20 3.22
C GLY A 82 9.73 9.71 3.12
N ARG A 83 8.87 9.33 2.17
CA ARG A 83 8.53 7.91 1.93
C ARG A 83 9.69 7.17 1.28
N ILE A 84 10.46 7.84 0.41
CA ILE A 84 11.67 7.27 -0.19
C ILE A 84 12.70 6.94 0.89
N ILE A 85 12.96 7.85 1.84
CA ILE A 85 13.89 7.61 2.95
C ILE A 85 13.45 6.37 3.77
N ILE A 86 12.16 6.28 4.11
CA ILE A 86 11.61 5.11 4.81
C ILE A 86 11.82 3.81 3.99
N LEU A 87 11.60 3.86 2.68
CA LEU A 87 11.83 2.70 1.80
C LEU A 87 13.31 2.32 1.72
N LEU A 88 14.22 3.29 1.68
CA LEU A 88 15.66 3.02 1.65
C LEU A 88 16.13 2.36 2.95
N VAL A 89 15.67 2.85 4.11
CA VAL A 89 15.95 2.20 5.40
C VAL A 89 15.37 0.79 5.43
N TYR A 90 14.12 0.63 5.00
CA TYR A 90 13.47 -0.67 4.89
C TYR A 90 14.24 -1.64 4.00
N TRP A 91 14.66 -1.21 2.80
CA TRP A 91 15.43 -2.03 1.88
C TRP A 91 16.85 -2.29 2.38
N ALA A 92 17.50 -1.37 3.08
CA ALA A 92 18.78 -1.62 3.71
C ALA A 92 18.68 -2.78 4.72
N VAL A 93 17.62 -2.80 5.55
CA VAL A 93 17.35 -3.91 6.49
C VAL A 93 17.05 -5.20 5.73
N VAL A 94 16.20 -5.17 4.71
CA VAL A 94 15.86 -6.36 3.91
C VAL A 94 17.09 -6.93 3.21
N ILE A 95 17.91 -6.10 2.57
CA ILE A 95 19.14 -6.51 1.87
C ILE A 95 20.15 -7.05 2.87
N TYR A 96 20.33 -6.39 4.02
CA TYR A 96 21.20 -6.88 5.07
C TYR A 96 20.76 -8.27 5.54
N MET A 97 19.47 -8.46 5.88
CA MET A 97 18.94 -9.76 6.32
C MET A 97 19.02 -10.84 5.22
N ALA A 98 18.94 -10.44 3.94
CA ALA A 98 19.03 -11.36 2.80
C ALA A 98 20.47 -11.79 2.48
N THR A 99 21.47 -10.95 2.79
CA THR A 99 22.87 -11.15 2.36
C THR A 99 23.84 -11.45 3.50
N ALA A 100 23.53 -11.06 4.74
CA ALA A 100 24.39 -11.23 5.90
C ALA A 100 24.77 -12.70 6.09
N ASN A 101 26.08 -12.99 6.03
CA ASN A 101 26.67 -14.34 6.11
C ASN A 101 26.12 -15.34 5.06
N ALA A 102 25.44 -14.85 4.03
CA ALA A 102 24.84 -15.67 2.98
C ALA A 102 25.73 -15.75 1.72
N ILE A 103 26.56 -14.73 1.50
CA ILE A 103 27.44 -14.64 0.33
C ILE A 103 28.78 -15.29 0.68
N VAL A 104 28.86 -16.60 0.46
CA VAL A 104 30.08 -17.39 0.66
C VAL A 104 30.31 -18.22 -0.61
N ASN A 105 31.49 -18.09 -1.21
CA ASN A 105 31.84 -18.78 -2.45
C ASN A 105 32.19 -20.25 -2.17
N ASP A 106 31.17 -21.08 -1.93
CA ASP A 106 31.27 -22.52 -1.73
C ASP A 106 30.22 -23.29 -2.57
N ALA A 107 30.17 -24.61 -2.41
CA ALA A 107 29.20 -25.46 -3.11
C ALA A 107 27.73 -25.10 -2.79
N TYR A 108 27.49 -24.47 -1.64
CA TYR A 108 26.16 -24.12 -1.14
C TYR A 108 25.80 -22.65 -1.43
N PHE A 109 26.56 -21.94 -2.26
CA PHE A 109 26.35 -20.52 -2.55
C PHE A 109 24.89 -20.22 -2.95
N TRP A 110 24.34 -21.00 -3.90
CA TRP A 110 22.98 -20.80 -4.41
C TRP A 110 21.92 -21.15 -3.36
N GLU A 111 22.05 -22.32 -2.73
CA GLU A 111 21.15 -22.78 -1.67
C GLU A 111 21.08 -21.77 -0.52
N ARG A 112 22.23 -21.30 -0.04
CA ARG A 112 22.35 -20.42 1.12
C ARG A 112 21.64 -19.09 0.89
N ILE A 113 21.81 -18.47 -0.28
CA ILE A 113 21.13 -17.23 -0.65
C ILE A 113 19.63 -17.48 -0.84
N GLY A 114 19.26 -18.58 -1.51
CA GLY A 114 17.87 -18.97 -1.72
C GLY A 114 17.12 -19.18 -0.40
N PHE A 115 17.75 -19.88 0.54
CA PHE A 115 17.18 -20.16 1.87
C PHE A 115 17.08 -18.91 2.74
N ARG A 116 18.08 -18.02 2.74
CA ARG A 116 17.97 -16.73 3.44
C ARG A 116 16.82 -15.88 2.90
N ASN A 117 16.68 -15.81 1.59
CA ASN A 117 15.58 -15.08 0.97
C ASN A 117 14.21 -15.71 1.22
N ALA A 118 14.13 -17.03 1.45
CA ALA A 118 12.91 -17.70 1.91
C ALA A 118 12.41 -17.10 3.23
N TRP A 119 13.32 -16.98 4.21
CA TRP A 119 13.04 -16.41 5.52
C TRP A 119 12.68 -14.93 5.45
N VAL A 120 13.46 -14.14 4.72
CA VAL A 120 13.18 -12.72 4.52
C VAL A 120 11.81 -12.52 3.89
N THR A 121 11.45 -13.34 2.90
CA THR A 121 10.13 -13.28 2.23
C THR A 121 9.01 -13.61 3.20
N VAL A 122 9.07 -14.74 3.90
CA VAL A 122 7.97 -15.20 4.76
C VAL A 122 7.74 -14.27 5.97
N THR A 123 8.80 -13.69 6.53
CA THR A 123 8.70 -12.75 7.66
C THR A 123 8.02 -11.43 7.28
N GLN A 124 8.06 -11.03 6.01
CA GLN A 124 7.35 -9.84 5.53
C GLN A 124 5.84 -10.07 5.33
N VAL A 125 5.38 -11.33 5.22
CA VAL A 125 3.97 -11.66 4.92
C VAL A 125 3.01 -11.10 5.97
N PRO A 126 3.22 -11.24 7.30
CA PRO A 126 2.36 -10.59 8.30
C PRO A 126 2.24 -9.07 8.11
N LEU A 127 3.38 -8.41 7.87
CA LEU A 127 3.44 -6.96 7.67
C LEU A 127 2.62 -6.53 6.46
N LEU A 128 2.66 -7.30 5.37
CA LEU A 128 1.88 -7.03 4.17
C LEU A 128 0.37 -6.95 4.47
N TYR A 129 -0.16 -7.89 5.27
CA TYR A 129 -1.58 -7.95 5.63
C TYR A 129 -1.97 -6.89 6.66
N LEU A 130 -1.10 -6.58 7.63
CA LEU A 130 -1.33 -5.51 8.59
C LEU A 130 -1.41 -4.13 7.92
N LEU A 131 -0.59 -3.89 6.90
CA LEU A 131 -0.61 -2.65 6.12
C LEU A 131 -1.84 -2.55 5.20
N ALA A 132 -2.47 -3.67 4.82
CA ALA A 132 -3.67 -3.69 3.99
C ALA A 132 -4.97 -3.50 4.80
N SER A 133 -4.93 -3.77 6.10
CA SER A 133 -6.10 -3.75 6.98
C SER A 133 -6.74 -2.36 7.04
N LYS A 134 -8.06 -2.29 6.87
CA LYS A 134 -8.82 -1.04 7.04
C LYS A 134 -8.96 -0.65 8.51
N SER A 135 -8.95 -1.64 9.39
CA SER A 135 -8.83 -1.50 10.84
C SER A 135 -7.38 -1.61 11.30
N SER A 136 -6.50 -0.89 10.60
CA SER A 136 -5.05 -1.01 10.77
C SER A 136 -4.62 -0.72 12.21
N VAL A 137 -4.14 -1.76 12.90
CA VAL A 137 -3.46 -1.63 14.20
C VAL A 137 -2.23 -0.73 14.07
N LEU A 138 -1.52 -0.82 12.95
CA LEU A 138 -0.38 0.06 12.64
C LEU A 138 -0.84 1.52 12.45
N GLY A 139 -2.01 1.72 11.85
CA GLY A 139 -2.64 3.04 11.76
C GLY A 139 -2.95 3.62 13.14
N LEU A 140 -3.51 2.81 14.04
CA LEU A 140 -3.80 3.21 15.41
C LEU A 140 -2.52 3.60 16.18
N LEU A 141 -1.47 2.77 16.12
CA LEU A 141 -0.20 3.02 16.79
C LEU A 141 0.54 4.24 16.22
N GLY A 142 0.48 4.42 14.89
CA GLY A 142 1.13 5.53 14.20
C GLY A 142 0.32 6.82 14.13
N GLY A 143 -0.90 6.87 14.71
CA GLY A 143 -1.80 8.02 14.60
C GLY A 143 -2.17 8.36 13.14
N THR A 144 -2.24 7.37 12.25
CA THR A 144 -2.44 7.55 10.81
C THR A 144 -3.56 6.65 10.28
N SER A 145 -4.15 7.03 9.14
CA SER A 145 -5.19 6.21 8.49
C SER A 145 -4.58 5.09 7.64
N TYR A 146 -5.35 4.03 7.42
CA TYR A 146 -4.97 2.93 6.53
C TYR A 146 -4.64 3.43 5.10
N GLU A 147 -5.36 4.46 4.62
CA GLU A 147 -5.14 5.06 3.30
C GLU A 147 -3.74 5.66 3.17
N ARG A 148 -3.24 6.24 4.26
CA ARG A 148 -1.88 6.77 4.35
C ARG A 148 -0.82 5.67 4.50
N LEU A 149 -1.19 4.43 4.81
CA LEU A 149 -0.29 3.28 4.87
C LEU A 149 -0.33 2.42 3.58
N ASN A 150 -1.36 2.58 2.75
CA ASN A 150 -1.50 1.82 1.50
C ASN A 150 -0.31 1.97 0.54
N TRP A 151 0.42 3.08 0.57
CA TRP A 151 1.65 3.17 -0.22
C TRP A 151 2.70 2.16 0.24
N ALA A 152 2.85 1.97 1.55
CA ALA A 152 3.79 1.00 2.13
C ALA A 152 3.37 -0.43 1.79
N HIS A 153 2.06 -0.76 1.89
CA HIS A 153 1.54 -2.06 1.44
C HIS A 153 1.99 -2.40 0.02
N ARG A 154 1.85 -1.44 -0.91
CA ARG A 154 2.26 -1.64 -2.32
C ARG A 154 3.76 -1.89 -2.47
N TRP A 155 4.62 -1.25 -1.67
CA TRP A 155 6.08 -1.42 -1.78
C TRP A 155 6.58 -2.66 -1.05
N VAL A 156 5.97 -3.03 0.08
CA VAL A 156 6.22 -4.31 0.74
C VAL A 156 5.82 -5.46 -0.19
N ALA A 157 4.69 -5.38 -0.89
CA ALA A 157 4.30 -6.39 -1.88
C ALA A 157 5.34 -6.58 -2.99
N ARG A 158 5.88 -5.49 -3.53
CA ARG A 158 6.97 -5.53 -4.53
C ARG A 158 8.24 -6.14 -3.96
N THR A 159 8.56 -5.82 -2.71
CA THR A 159 9.76 -6.34 -2.04
C THR A 159 9.63 -7.84 -1.80
N ILE A 160 8.47 -8.31 -1.33
CA ILE A 160 8.17 -9.75 -1.20
C ILE A 160 8.29 -10.45 -2.56
N PHE A 161 7.81 -9.84 -3.65
CA PHE A 161 7.96 -10.41 -4.99
C PHE A 161 9.43 -10.55 -5.39
N VAL A 162 10.25 -9.53 -5.15
CA VAL A 162 11.70 -9.58 -5.44
C VAL A 162 12.37 -10.67 -4.59
N THR A 163 12.17 -10.68 -3.27
CA THR A 163 12.82 -11.66 -2.38
C THR A 163 12.32 -13.09 -2.64
N ALA A 164 11.04 -13.27 -2.99
CA ALA A 164 10.49 -14.57 -3.40
C ALA A 164 11.11 -15.06 -4.73
N SER A 165 11.37 -14.14 -5.66
CA SER A 165 12.04 -14.46 -6.92
C SER A 165 13.49 -14.87 -6.67
N VAL A 166 14.22 -14.12 -5.82
CA VAL A 166 15.58 -14.50 -5.41
C VAL A 166 15.59 -15.88 -4.76
N HIS A 167 14.65 -16.14 -3.83
CA HIS A 167 14.47 -17.46 -3.22
C HIS A 167 14.29 -18.57 -4.27
N GLY A 168 13.26 -18.48 -5.11
CA GLY A 168 12.91 -19.54 -6.05
C GLY A 168 13.97 -19.75 -7.14
N TRP A 169 14.49 -18.68 -7.74
CA TRP A 169 15.46 -18.79 -8.83
C TRP A 169 16.86 -19.21 -8.38
N HIS A 170 17.26 -18.95 -7.13
CA HIS A 170 18.53 -19.47 -6.63
C HIS A 170 18.48 -20.99 -6.47
N PHE A 171 17.41 -21.54 -5.88
CA PHE A 171 17.18 -23.00 -5.84
C PHE A 171 17.09 -23.59 -7.24
N TRP A 172 16.36 -22.95 -8.15
CA TRP A 172 16.27 -23.41 -9.53
C TRP A 172 17.63 -23.44 -10.23
N THR A 173 18.43 -22.39 -10.05
CA THR A 173 19.78 -22.28 -10.64
C THR A 173 20.71 -23.36 -10.08
N GLU A 174 20.65 -23.63 -8.78
CA GLU A 174 21.39 -24.71 -8.15
C GLU A 174 21.06 -26.06 -8.80
N TRP A 175 19.77 -26.39 -8.92
CA TRP A 175 19.34 -27.68 -9.45
C TRP A 175 19.69 -27.86 -10.93
N VAL A 176 19.61 -26.79 -11.72
CA VAL A 176 20.04 -26.81 -13.13
C VAL A 176 21.55 -27.02 -13.23
N ARG A 177 22.34 -26.34 -12.37
CA ARG A 177 23.81 -26.46 -12.40
C ARG A 177 24.31 -27.83 -11.92
N ALA A 178 23.57 -28.47 -11.03
CA ALA A 178 23.86 -29.80 -10.52
C ALA A 178 23.24 -30.92 -11.37
N ASP A 179 22.45 -30.59 -12.41
CA ASP A 179 21.73 -31.55 -13.27
C ASP A 179 20.80 -32.49 -12.48
N ILE A 180 20.06 -31.95 -11.50
CA ILE A 180 19.23 -32.71 -10.56
C ILE A 180 17.75 -32.30 -10.58
N VAL A 181 17.32 -31.45 -11.53
CA VAL A 181 15.94 -30.92 -11.61
C VAL A 181 14.91 -32.06 -11.68
N ASP A 182 15.11 -33.02 -12.58
CA ASP A 182 14.18 -34.13 -12.80
C ASP A 182 14.07 -35.07 -11.61
N TYR A 183 15.12 -35.13 -10.79
CA TYR A 183 15.17 -35.92 -9.56
C TYR A 183 14.52 -35.20 -8.38
N TYR A 184 14.76 -33.89 -8.23
CA TYR A 184 14.29 -33.12 -7.07
C TYR A 184 12.81 -32.72 -7.16
N LEU A 185 12.29 -32.43 -8.36
CA LEU A 185 10.89 -32.01 -8.51
C LEU A 185 9.87 -33.03 -7.96
N PRO A 186 10.01 -34.35 -8.22
CA PRO A 186 9.16 -35.36 -7.60
C PRO A 186 9.36 -35.50 -6.09
N MET A 187 10.59 -35.31 -5.60
CA MET A 187 10.93 -35.45 -4.17
C MET A 187 10.47 -34.28 -3.31
N MET A 188 10.33 -33.10 -3.91
CA MET A 188 9.93 -31.88 -3.23
C MET A 188 8.56 -31.39 -3.73
N PRO A 189 7.45 -32.09 -3.39
CA PRO A 189 6.12 -31.73 -3.86
C PRO A 189 5.66 -30.35 -3.39
N MET A 190 6.32 -29.76 -2.39
CA MET A 190 6.11 -28.38 -1.93
C MET A 190 6.45 -27.31 -2.99
N VAL A 191 7.31 -27.63 -3.97
CA VAL A 191 7.81 -26.67 -4.97
C VAL A 191 6.69 -26.17 -5.87
N LYS A 192 5.76 -27.05 -6.27
CA LYS A 192 4.60 -26.65 -7.09
C LYS A 192 3.73 -25.59 -6.42
N TYR A 193 3.60 -25.64 -5.09
CA TYR A 193 2.87 -24.63 -4.32
C TYR A 193 3.66 -23.33 -4.20
N GLY A 194 5.00 -23.40 -4.11
CA GLY A 194 5.87 -22.22 -4.15
C GLY A 194 5.80 -21.49 -5.50
N LEU A 195 5.88 -22.24 -6.61
CA LEU A 195 5.68 -21.70 -7.96
C LEU A 195 4.28 -21.13 -8.15
N GLY A 196 3.26 -21.82 -7.63
CA GLY A 196 1.88 -21.32 -7.59
C GLY A 196 1.77 -20.01 -6.81
N ALA A 197 2.37 -19.92 -5.61
CA ALA A 197 2.36 -18.71 -4.78
C ALA A 197 3.06 -17.54 -5.49
N TRP A 198 4.20 -17.81 -6.12
CA TRP A 198 4.93 -16.83 -6.93
C TRP A 198 4.11 -16.35 -8.13
N GLY A 199 3.44 -17.27 -8.84
CA GLY A 199 2.56 -16.94 -9.96
C GLY A 199 1.36 -16.08 -9.55
N VAL A 200 0.73 -16.39 -8.42
CA VAL A 200 -0.36 -15.58 -7.84
C VAL A 200 0.15 -14.19 -7.43
N LEU A 201 1.33 -14.12 -6.84
CA LEU A 201 1.95 -12.85 -6.45
C LEU A 201 2.28 -11.99 -7.68
N LEU A 202 2.83 -12.58 -8.73
CA LEU A 202 3.08 -11.93 -10.02
C LEU A 202 1.77 -11.43 -10.64
N PHE A 203 0.76 -12.31 -10.75
CA PHE A 203 -0.55 -11.95 -11.29
C PHE A 203 -1.16 -10.78 -10.53
N THR A 204 -1.14 -10.82 -9.20
CA THR A 204 -1.66 -9.76 -8.33
C THR A 204 -0.88 -8.46 -8.50
N LEU A 205 0.45 -8.53 -8.68
CA LEU A 205 1.29 -7.36 -8.91
C LEU A 205 0.96 -6.70 -10.25
N LEU A 206 0.85 -7.48 -11.32
CA LEU A 206 0.52 -7.01 -12.66
C LEU A 206 -0.89 -6.42 -12.71
N SER A 207 -1.89 -7.14 -12.18
CA SER A 207 -3.28 -6.66 -12.15
C SER A 207 -3.48 -5.41 -11.29
N SER A 208 -2.55 -5.11 -10.38
CA SER A 208 -2.57 -3.92 -9.52
C SER A 208 -2.00 -2.65 -10.16
N PHE A 209 -1.49 -2.70 -11.41
CA PHE A 209 -1.02 -1.50 -12.08
C PHE A 209 -2.16 -0.48 -12.29
N ALA A 210 -1.83 0.80 -12.16
CA ALA A 210 -2.83 1.88 -12.18
C ALA A 210 -3.71 1.87 -13.43
N PRO A 211 -3.20 1.67 -14.67
CA PRO A 211 -4.05 1.61 -15.85
C PRO A 211 -5.08 0.47 -15.80
N LEU A 212 -4.66 -0.74 -15.43
CA LEU A 212 -5.53 -1.92 -15.37
C LEU A 212 -6.59 -1.78 -14.28
N ARG A 213 -6.19 -1.29 -13.11
CA ARG A 213 -7.09 -1.06 -11.98
C ARG A 213 -8.11 0.05 -12.25
N HIS A 214 -7.73 1.08 -13.01
CA HIS A 214 -8.66 2.15 -13.38
C HIS A 214 -9.61 1.72 -14.50
N LEU A 215 -9.19 0.78 -15.34
CA LEU A 215 -10.06 0.21 -16.38
C LEU A 215 -11.20 -0.56 -15.71
N TRP A 216 -10.90 -1.64 -14.96
CA TRP A 216 -11.93 -2.51 -14.37
C TRP A 216 -11.76 -2.64 -12.84
N TYR A 217 -12.15 -1.60 -12.10
CA TYR A 217 -11.93 -1.51 -10.65
C TYR A 217 -12.61 -2.62 -9.84
N GLU A 218 -13.87 -2.96 -10.17
CA GLU A 218 -14.62 -3.99 -9.44
C GLU A 218 -13.98 -5.37 -9.59
N LEU A 219 -13.62 -5.73 -10.83
CA LEU A 219 -12.89 -6.98 -11.09
C LEU A 219 -11.56 -6.97 -10.33
N PHE A 220 -10.81 -5.87 -10.39
CA PHE A 220 -9.56 -5.71 -9.66
C PHE A 220 -9.73 -6.00 -8.16
N VAL A 221 -10.75 -5.45 -7.50
CA VAL A 221 -10.97 -5.65 -6.07
C VAL A 221 -11.30 -7.11 -5.76
N VAL A 222 -12.21 -7.73 -6.51
CA VAL A 222 -12.62 -9.12 -6.29
C VAL A 222 -11.45 -10.07 -6.50
N GLN A 223 -10.75 -9.97 -7.64
CA GLN A 223 -9.59 -10.84 -7.90
C GLN A 223 -8.48 -10.62 -6.88
N HIS A 224 -8.20 -9.39 -6.46
CA HIS A 224 -7.13 -9.11 -5.51
C HIS A 224 -7.42 -9.75 -4.14
N ILE A 225 -8.67 -9.70 -3.67
CA ILE A 225 -9.08 -10.35 -2.43
C ILE A 225 -8.98 -11.88 -2.55
N LEU A 226 -9.51 -12.46 -3.63
CA LEU A 226 -9.45 -13.91 -3.84
C LEU A 226 -8.00 -14.41 -3.96
N SER A 227 -7.18 -13.73 -4.74
CA SER A 227 -5.75 -14.01 -4.88
C SER A 227 -5.01 -13.88 -3.56
N SER A 228 -5.35 -12.91 -2.69
CA SER A 228 -4.74 -12.79 -1.36
C SER A 228 -5.03 -13.99 -0.46
N VAL A 229 -6.29 -14.45 -0.41
CA VAL A 229 -6.67 -15.64 0.39
C VAL A 229 -6.00 -16.88 -0.17
N PHE A 230 -6.01 -17.04 -1.50
CA PHE A 230 -5.39 -18.18 -2.16
C PHE A 230 -3.85 -18.19 -1.98
N PHE A 231 -3.21 -17.02 -2.00
CA PHE A 231 -1.78 -16.87 -1.71
C PHE A 231 -1.42 -17.33 -0.30
N LEU A 232 -2.23 -16.99 0.72
CA LEU A 232 -2.01 -17.50 2.09
C LEU A 232 -2.10 -19.02 2.16
N TRP A 233 -3.08 -19.63 1.48
CA TRP A 233 -3.20 -21.08 1.41
C TRP A 233 -1.98 -21.72 0.72
N LEU A 234 -1.57 -21.19 -0.43
CA LEU A 234 -0.40 -21.68 -1.17
C LEU A 234 0.88 -21.61 -0.32
N ILE A 235 1.11 -20.49 0.37
CA ILE A 235 2.28 -20.37 1.26
C ILE A 235 2.15 -21.34 2.42
N TYR A 236 0.98 -21.48 3.05
CA TYR A 236 0.78 -22.40 4.18
C TYR A 236 1.21 -23.84 3.87
N VAL A 237 0.87 -24.33 2.68
CA VAL A 237 1.24 -25.68 2.22
C VAL A 237 2.66 -25.75 1.65
N HIS A 238 3.23 -24.62 1.23
CA HIS A 238 4.61 -24.53 0.73
C HIS A 238 5.64 -24.47 1.88
N VAL A 239 5.36 -23.71 2.94
CA VAL A 239 6.34 -23.48 4.02
C VAL A 239 6.40 -24.65 5.02
N PRO A 240 7.60 -24.94 5.56
CA PRO A 240 7.77 -25.94 6.60
C PRO A 240 7.06 -25.52 7.90
N VAL A 241 6.73 -26.51 8.73
CA VAL A 241 5.94 -26.33 9.96
C VAL A 241 6.50 -25.23 10.87
N TYR A 242 7.84 -25.19 11.03
CA TYR A 242 8.51 -24.20 11.88
C TYR A 242 8.41 -22.76 11.38
N ALA A 243 8.05 -22.52 10.11
CA ALA A 243 7.89 -21.18 9.54
C ALA A 243 6.41 -20.75 9.44
N ARG A 244 5.47 -21.66 9.71
CA ARG A 244 4.01 -21.41 9.58
C ARG A 244 3.49 -20.33 10.52
N TYR A 245 4.20 -20.01 11.61
CA TYR A 245 3.79 -18.94 12.52
C TYR A 245 3.66 -17.58 11.80
N ASN A 246 4.50 -17.29 10.79
CA ASN A 246 4.35 -16.09 9.97
C ASN A 246 3.04 -16.09 9.19
N VAL A 247 2.66 -17.24 8.64
CA VAL A 247 1.39 -17.38 7.91
C VAL A 247 0.20 -17.23 8.87
N TRP A 248 0.29 -17.82 10.06
CA TRP A 248 -0.73 -17.66 11.11
C TRP A 248 -0.88 -16.21 11.57
N PHE A 249 0.20 -15.45 11.70
CA PHE A 249 0.10 -14.02 12.00
C PHE A 249 -0.59 -13.24 10.89
N ALA A 250 -0.33 -13.55 9.62
CA ALA A 250 -1.02 -12.93 8.50
C ALA A 250 -2.52 -13.28 8.47
N ILE A 251 -2.87 -14.55 8.74
CA ILE A 251 -4.26 -15.00 8.89
C ILE A 251 -4.93 -14.27 10.06
N ALA A 252 -4.26 -14.16 11.21
CA ALA A 252 -4.78 -13.44 12.36
C ALA A 252 -5.05 -11.97 12.05
N ALA A 253 -4.12 -11.28 11.37
CA ALA A 253 -4.31 -9.90 10.94
C ALA A 253 -5.51 -9.74 9.99
N LEU A 254 -5.65 -10.64 9.01
CA LEU A 254 -6.78 -10.64 8.08
C LEU A 254 -8.11 -10.90 8.82
N SER A 255 -8.16 -11.93 9.65
CA SER A 255 -9.37 -12.32 10.40
C SER A 255 -9.79 -11.25 11.40
N PHE A 256 -8.83 -10.64 12.10
CA PHE A 256 -9.08 -9.51 12.99
C PHE A 256 -9.76 -8.35 12.23
N ASP A 257 -9.25 -8.01 11.04
CA ASP A 257 -9.86 -6.95 10.23
C ASP A 257 -11.32 -7.25 9.87
N ARG A 258 -11.60 -8.48 9.44
CA ARG A 258 -12.96 -8.90 9.06
C ARG A 258 -13.88 -8.94 10.26
N PHE A 259 -13.42 -9.46 11.39
CA PHE A 259 -14.19 -9.53 12.62
C PHE A 259 -14.51 -8.13 13.15
N TYR A 260 -13.52 -7.26 13.28
CA TYR A 260 -13.73 -5.90 13.80
C TYR A 260 -14.72 -5.11 12.93
N ARG A 261 -14.61 -5.23 11.60
CA ARG A 261 -15.55 -4.59 10.67
C ARG A 261 -16.95 -5.18 10.73
N ALA A 262 -17.08 -6.49 10.93
CA ALA A 262 -18.38 -7.13 11.13
C ALA A 262 -19.03 -6.63 12.42
N VAL A 263 -18.26 -6.52 13.52
CA VAL A 263 -18.75 -5.96 14.79
C VAL A 263 -19.21 -4.51 14.61
N LEU A 264 -18.41 -3.66 13.96
CA LEU A 264 -18.79 -2.27 13.69
C LEU A 264 -20.04 -2.19 12.82
N PHE A 265 -20.13 -3.03 11.78
CA PHE A 265 -21.31 -3.09 10.91
C PHE A 265 -22.56 -3.47 11.72
N VAL A 266 -22.49 -4.52 12.54
CA VAL A 266 -23.60 -4.92 13.42
C VAL A 266 -23.93 -3.81 14.41
N TRP A 267 -22.95 -3.22 15.08
CA TRP A 267 -23.15 -2.15 16.05
C TRP A 267 -23.81 -0.90 15.47
N GLN A 268 -23.41 -0.51 14.26
CA GLN A 268 -23.94 0.68 13.58
C GLN A 268 -25.35 0.46 13.02
N ASN A 269 -25.67 -0.77 12.57
CA ASN A 269 -26.93 -1.07 11.90
C ASN A 269 -27.99 -1.68 12.83
N VAL A 270 -27.60 -2.33 13.93
CA VAL A 270 -28.51 -2.94 14.89
C VAL A 270 -28.76 -1.98 16.07
N LYS A 271 -29.93 -1.35 16.08
CA LYS A 271 -30.41 -0.54 17.21
C LYS A 271 -31.32 -1.37 18.11
N PHE A 272 -30.87 -1.69 19.32
CA PHE A 272 -31.66 -2.46 20.31
C PHE A 272 -32.89 -1.72 20.84
N ARG A 273 -32.90 -0.38 20.80
CA ARG A 273 -34.06 0.46 21.13
C ARG A 273 -34.25 1.52 20.04
N PRO A 274 -34.91 1.20 18.92
CA PRO A 274 -35.16 2.18 17.87
C PRO A 274 -36.07 3.28 18.42
N ASN A 275 -35.67 4.55 18.28
CA ASN A 275 -36.51 5.67 18.67
C ASN A 275 -37.56 5.92 17.57
N PRO A 276 -38.85 5.59 17.79
CA PRO A 276 -39.87 5.65 16.74
C PRO A 276 -40.12 7.08 16.23
N SER A 277 -39.77 8.13 17.00
CA SER A 277 -39.93 9.52 16.58
C SER A 277 -38.92 9.97 15.52
N ARG A 278 -37.74 9.34 15.44
CA ARG A 278 -36.70 9.60 14.40
C ARG A 278 -36.74 8.60 13.25
N CYS A 279 -37.53 7.54 13.36
CA CYS A 279 -37.71 6.50 12.35
C CYS A 279 -39.05 6.66 11.61
N LYS A 280 -39.40 7.88 11.19
CA LYS A 280 -40.47 8.06 10.19
C LYS A 280 -39.90 7.72 8.82
N GLY A 281 -40.15 6.51 8.32
CA GLY A 281 -39.88 6.12 6.93
C GLY A 281 -38.65 5.23 6.69
N GLY A 282 -38.11 4.56 7.70
CA GLY A 282 -37.05 3.56 7.48
C GLY A 282 -37.62 2.26 6.90
N GLN A 283 -37.54 2.09 5.57
CA GLN A 283 -37.83 0.83 4.88
C GLN A 283 -36.97 -0.29 5.47
N ARG A 284 -37.57 -1.44 5.77
CA ARG A 284 -36.88 -2.57 6.41
C ARG A 284 -35.79 -3.20 5.52
N LEU A 285 -35.79 -2.96 4.21
CA LEU A 285 -34.78 -3.39 3.22
C LEU A 285 -34.86 -2.46 2.00
N GLY A 286 -33.71 -1.99 1.49
CA GLY A 286 -33.59 -1.17 0.27
C GLY A 286 -33.17 0.30 0.52
N HIS A 287 -32.38 0.86 -0.40
CA HIS A 287 -31.91 2.26 -0.35
C HIS A 287 -32.96 3.21 -0.95
N GLN A 288 -33.26 4.33 -0.28
CA GLN A 288 -33.52 5.57 -1.01
C GLN A 288 -32.23 6.39 -1.03
N ALA A 289 -31.70 6.57 -2.24
CA ALA A 289 -30.74 7.63 -2.50
C ALA A 289 -31.49 8.97 -2.46
N GLN A 290 -30.89 9.97 -1.82
CA GLN A 290 -31.28 11.37 -1.98
C GLN A 290 -30.97 11.84 -3.40
#